data_AF-A0A7J7K4P0-F1
#
_entry.id   AF-A0A7J7K4P0-F1
#
_cell.length_a   1.000
_cell.length_b   1.000
_cell.length_c   1.000
_cell.angle_alpha   90.00
_cell.angle_beta   90.00
_cell.angle_gamma   90.00
#
_symmetry.space_group_name_H-M   'P 1'
#
loop_
_entity.id
_entity.type
_entity.pdbx_description
1 polymer ?
#
loop_
_entity_poly.entity_id
_entity_poly.type
_entity_poly.pdbx_seq_one_letter_code
_entity_poly.pdbx_strand_id
1 'polypeptide(L)'
;MAASVEGKLPNLDSLKKLVRDDLRRILESKHGAKDLFIDPTLMKPIDRIANVKFLQDHGVEKIYKIDSSKPVQGNRERFYITRPKVISIKYIVEQMKAEKSAGQDRHYTIVMVPRSLYICEKILEQNGVFGWVTIETLSFNLLPIDKDILTIELDFFYSSYFLHHDETWLHTAASALVALQQEFGKIPNFYAIGQAAKSTWQLSQTLLDCGPDITGVPKQIGHVILIDRDVDLVSPLCSQVTYEGLLDDIFGIQCGVVQFDKSVTGADNVMKVPLNSDDWLFQEVRNKHFSTVFKELSAKAKDLQKSYDKKDEMSVAQMKDFVAKRSQVIKGNS
;
A
#
# COMPACT_ATOMS: atom_id res chain seq x y z
N MET A 1 18.68 16.89 -34.26
CA MET A 1 17.38 17.13 -33.59
C MET A 1 16.86 15.80 -33.08
N ALA A 2 17.25 15.41 -31.88
CA ALA A 2 16.67 14.25 -31.21
C ALA A 2 15.40 14.75 -30.51
N ALA A 3 14.23 14.32 -30.98
CA ALA A 3 13.02 14.45 -30.21
C ALA A 3 13.26 13.74 -28.88
N SER A 4 13.12 14.45 -27.75
CA SER A 4 13.10 13.82 -26.45
C SER A 4 11.96 12.83 -26.46
N VAL A 5 12.28 11.54 -26.44
CA VAL A 5 11.31 10.53 -26.03
C VAL A 5 11.04 10.85 -24.56
N GLU A 6 9.98 11.58 -24.27
CA GLU A 6 9.36 11.56 -22.95
C GLU A 6 9.04 10.09 -22.69
N GLY A 7 9.94 9.41 -21.98
CA GLY A 7 9.80 8.00 -21.69
C GLY A 7 8.55 7.82 -20.85
N LYS A 8 7.51 7.27 -21.46
CA LYS A 8 6.28 6.91 -20.73
C LYS A 8 6.68 6.00 -19.57
N LEU A 9 6.37 6.43 -18.34
CA LEU A 9 6.63 5.64 -17.14
C LEU A 9 5.98 4.25 -17.27
N PRO A 10 6.58 3.21 -16.68
CA PRO A 10 5.97 1.89 -16.61
C PRO A 10 4.57 1.97 -15.99
N ASN A 11 3.64 1.14 -16.48
CA ASN A 11 2.30 1.09 -15.90
C ASN A 11 2.33 0.30 -14.58
N LEU A 12 2.36 1.02 -13.46
CA LEU A 12 2.45 0.42 -12.12
C LEU A 12 1.17 -0.32 -11.69
N ASP A 13 0.04 -0.10 -12.36
CA ASP A 13 -1.24 -0.76 -12.02
C ASP A 13 -1.19 -2.28 -12.16
N SER A 14 -0.30 -2.80 -13.00
CA SER A 14 -0.13 -4.25 -13.16
C SER A 14 0.34 -4.91 -11.86
N LEU A 15 1.22 -4.26 -11.09
CA LEU A 15 1.66 -4.75 -9.78
C LEU A 15 0.48 -4.88 -8.81
N LYS A 16 -0.40 -3.87 -8.78
CA LYS A 16 -1.62 -3.90 -7.96
C LYS A 16 -2.55 -5.04 -8.39
N LYS A 17 -2.66 -5.29 -9.70
CA LYS A 17 -3.46 -6.41 -10.22
C LYS A 17 -2.89 -7.76 -9.79
N LEU A 18 -1.57 -7.96 -9.86
CA LEU A 18 -0.92 -9.21 -9.44
C LEU A 18 -1.24 -9.54 -7.97
N VAL A 19 -1.06 -8.57 -7.07
CA VAL A 19 -1.35 -8.79 -5.64
C VAL A 19 -2.85 -9.03 -5.41
N ARG A 20 -3.72 -8.31 -6.13
CA ARG A 20 -5.16 -8.49 -6.04
C ARG A 20 -5.63 -9.87 -6.52
N ASP A 21 -5.03 -10.39 -7.59
CA ASP A 21 -5.34 -11.71 -8.13
C ASP A 21 -4.79 -12.83 -7.23
N ASP A 22 -3.62 -12.65 -6.61
CA ASP A 22 -3.11 -13.60 -5.59
C ASP A 22 -3.98 -13.60 -4.32
N LEU A 23 -4.40 -12.42 -3.84
CA LEU A 23 -5.36 -12.33 -2.73
C LEU A 23 -6.69 -13.00 -3.07
N ARG A 24 -7.19 -12.85 -4.30
CA ARG A 24 -8.37 -13.58 -4.78
C ARG A 24 -8.17 -15.09 -4.67
N ARG A 25 -7.09 -15.61 -5.25
CA ARG A 25 -6.75 -17.04 -5.22
C ARG A 25 -6.74 -17.58 -3.80
N ILE A 26 -6.13 -16.85 -2.85
CA ILE A 26 -6.07 -17.26 -1.44
C ILE A 26 -7.46 -17.29 -0.81
N LEU A 27 -8.29 -16.25 -1.03
CA LEU A 27 -9.66 -16.21 -0.50
C LEU A 27 -10.57 -17.27 -1.13
N GLU A 28 -10.35 -17.64 -2.39
CA GLU A 28 -11.13 -18.67 -3.08
C GLU A 28 -10.66 -20.09 -2.77
N SER A 29 -9.50 -20.27 -2.13
CA SER A 29 -8.96 -21.59 -1.73
C SER A 29 -9.87 -22.38 -0.79
N LYS A 30 -10.74 -21.69 -0.05
CA LYS A 30 -11.78 -22.27 0.81
C LYS A 30 -13.14 -21.75 0.37
N HIS A 31 -14.11 -22.65 0.23
CA HIS A 31 -15.48 -22.28 -0.13
C HIS A 31 -16.30 -21.92 1.11
N GLY A 32 -17.34 -21.10 0.93
CA GLY A 32 -18.25 -20.68 1.99
C GLY A 32 -17.93 -19.32 2.60
N ALA A 33 -18.72 -18.97 3.61
CA ALA A 33 -18.64 -17.73 4.37
C ALA A 33 -17.41 -17.71 5.29
N LYS A 34 -16.68 -16.59 5.28
CA LYS A 34 -15.38 -16.44 5.95
C LYS A 34 -15.39 -15.23 6.85
N ASP A 35 -14.71 -15.37 7.99
CA ASP A 35 -14.35 -14.26 8.83
C ASP A 35 -12.88 -13.92 8.63
N LEU A 36 -12.60 -12.66 8.29
CA LEU A 36 -11.28 -12.16 7.98
C LEU A 36 -10.73 -11.34 9.14
N PHE A 37 -9.55 -11.69 9.63
CA PHE A 37 -8.81 -10.98 10.67
C PHE A 37 -7.57 -10.37 10.03
N ILE A 38 -7.39 -9.06 10.18
CA ILE A 38 -6.30 -8.32 9.53
C ILE A 38 -5.44 -7.65 10.60
N ASP A 39 -4.12 -7.78 10.45
CA ASP A 39 -3.15 -6.98 11.19
C ASP A 39 -3.41 -5.48 10.96
N PRO A 40 -3.53 -4.65 12.01
CA PRO A 40 -3.80 -3.22 11.85
C PRO A 40 -2.87 -2.51 10.86
N THR A 41 -1.60 -2.91 10.77
CA THR A 41 -0.60 -2.34 9.85
C THR A 41 -0.87 -2.67 8.38
N LEU A 42 -1.65 -3.71 8.09
CA LEU A 42 -2.00 -4.15 6.73
C LEU A 42 -3.37 -3.67 6.27
N MET A 43 -4.21 -3.11 7.15
CA MET A 43 -5.55 -2.66 6.78
C MET A 43 -5.53 -1.61 5.66
N LYS A 44 -4.68 -0.58 5.77
CA LYS A 44 -4.57 0.47 4.77
C LYS A 44 -3.94 -0.02 3.45
N PRO A 45 -2.83 -0.80 3.46
CA PRO A 45 -2.32 -1.43 2.25
C PRO A 45 -3.33 -2.32 1.53
N ILE A 46 -4.10 -3.13 2.26
CA ILE A 46 -5.11 -4.02 1.68
C ILE A 46 -6.26 -3.23 1.07
N ASP A 47 -6.76 -2.18 1.74
CA ASP A 47 -7.84 -1.34 1.22
C ASP A 47 -7.46 -0.69 -0.13
N ARG A 48 -6.18 -0.40 -0.36
CA ARG A 48 -5.67 0.12 -1.63
C ARG A 48 -5.74 -0.88 -2.78
N ILE A 49 -5.73 -2.19 -2.52
CA ILE A 49 -5.78 -3.24 -3.55
C ILE A 49 -7.16 -3.93 -3.64
N ALA A 50 -7.88 -3.97 -2.53
CA ALA A 50 -9.08 -4.76 -2.32
C ALA A 50 -10.01 -4.03 -1.35
N ASN A 51 -11.02 -3.33 -1.89
CA ASN A 51 -12.05 -2.69 -1.08
C ASN A 51 -12.97 -3.73 -0.41
N VAL A 52 -13.79 -3.27 0.54
CA VAL A 52 -14.72 -4.13 1.29
C VAL A 52 -15.64 -4.93 0.36
N LYS A 53 -16.13 -4.31 -0.72
CA LYS A 53 -16.98 -4.99 -1.71
C LYS A 53 -16.24 -6.15 -2.37
N PHE A 54 -15.00 -5.95 -2.80
CA PHE A 54 -14.18 -7.03 -3.35
C PHE A 54 -14.02 -8.16 -2.34
N LEU A 55 -13.74 -7.88 -1.06
CA LEU A 55 -13.63 -8.94 -0.05
C LEU A 55 -14.96 -9.72 0.11
N GLN A 56 -16.08 -9.00 0.12
CA GLN A 56 -17.43 -9.59 0.20
C GLN A 56 -17.76 -10.46 -1.02
N ASP A 57 -17.41 -10.01 -2.22
CA ASP A 57 -17.61 -10.76 -3.47
C ASP A 57 -16.86 -12.11 -3.45
N HIS A 58 -15.82 -12.25 -2.61
CA HIS A 58 -15.02 -13.48 -2.45
C HIS A 58 -15.31 -14.22 -1.12
N GLY A 59 -16.47 -13.95 -0.51
CA GLY A 59 -17.03 -14.70 0.61
C GLY A 59 -16.61 -14.22 2.01
N VAL A 60 -16.02 -13.03 2.14
CA VAL A 60 -15.75 -12.42 3.45
C VAL A 60 -16.99 -11.72 3.97
N GLU A 61 -17.56 -12.20 5.06
CA GLU A 61 -18.74 -11.57 5.68
C GLU A 61 -18.37 -10.53 6.73
N LYS A 62 -17.34 -10.83 7.53
CA LYS A 62 -16.92 -9.99 8.65
C LYS A 62 -15.42 -9.76 8.64
N ILE A 63 -15.03 -8.53 8.96
CA ILE A 63 -13.64 -8.10 9.04
C ILE A 63 -13.34 -7.66 10.47
N TYR A 64 -12.28 -8.21 11.03
CA TYR A 64 -11.81 -7.98 12.40
C TYR A 64 -10.35 -7.53 12.39
N LYS A 65 -9.94 -6.85 13.46
CA LYS A 65 -8.53 -6.52 13.71
C LYS A 65 -7.88 -7.62 14.54
N ILE A 66 -6.59 -7.86 14.29
CA ILE A 66 -5.74 -8.69 15.15
C ILE A 66 -5.14 -7.80 16.23
N ASP A 67 -5.94 -7.43 17.24
CA ASP A 67 -5.53 -6.56 18.34
C ASP A 67 -5.84 -7.14 19.73
N SER A 68 -6.54 -8.27 19.80
CA SER A 68 -6.85 -8.96 21.04
C SER A 68 -6.97 -10.46 20.82
N SER A 69 -6.74 -11.23 21.88
CA SER A 69 -6.95 -12.69 21.89
C SER A 69 -8.37 -13.10 22.26
N LYS A 70 -9.32 -12.14 22.31
CA LYS A 70 -10.70 -12.44 22.69
C LYS A 70 -11.35 -13.29 21.58
N PRO A 71 -11.97 -14.43 21.93
CA PRO A 71 -12.66 -15.25 20.94
C PRO A 71 -13.85 -14.47 20.37
N VAL A 72 -13.99 -14.53 19.05
CA VAL A 72 -15.05 -13.83 18.32
C VAL A 72 -16.02 -14.85 17.76
N GLN A 73 -17.33 -14.64 17.95
CA GLN A 73 -18.36 -15.47 17.32
C GLN A 73 -18.45 -15.20 15.81
N GLY A 74 -18.67 -16.25 15.02
CA GLY A 74 -18.96 -16.12 13.59
C GLY A 74 -18.73 -17.42 12.83
N ASN A 75 -18.21 -17.29 11.62
CA ASN A 75 -18.09 -18.39 10.67
C ASN A 75 -17.05 -19.45 11.05
N ARG A 76 -17.17 -20.64 10.42
CA ARG A 76 -16.26 -21.77 10.61
C ARG A 76 -14.89 -21.51 9.96
N GLU A 77 -14.87 -20.85 8.82
CA GLU A 77 -13.64 -20.49 8.08
C GLU A 77 -13.05 -19.17 8.62
N ARG A 78 -11.83 -19.25 9.13
CA ARG A 78 -11.09 -18.13 9.73
C ARG A 78 -9.84 -17.84 8.91
N PHE A 79 -9.74 -16.62 8.40
CA PHE A 79 -8.56 -16.15 7.68
C PHE A 79 -7.85 -15.08 8.50
N TYR A 80 -6.56 -15.26 8.77
CA TYR A 80 -5.72 -14.28 9.44
C TYR A 80 -4.69 -13.73 8.44
N ILE A 81 -4.80 -12.48 8.05
CA ILE A 81 -3.78 -11.79 7.24
C ILE A 81 -2.89 -10.99 8.17
N THR A 82 -1.62 -11.37 8.27
CA THR A 82 -0.69 -10.72 9.21
C THR A 82 0.73 -10.65 8.68
N ARG A 83 1.49 -9.65 9.14
CA ARG A 83 2.94 -9.66 8.97
C ARG A 83 3.52 -10.77 9.86
N PRO A 84 4.64 -11.42 9.49
CA PRO A 84 5.24 -12.51 10.27
C PRO A 84 5.93 -11.99 11.54
N LYS A 85 5.15 -11.39 12.46
CA LYS A 85 5.59 -10.90 13.76
C LYS A 85 5.20 -11.90 14.84
N VAL A 86 6.12 -12.18 15.75
CA VAL A 86 5.93 -13.11 16.88
C VAL A 86 4.68 -12.76 17.70
N ILE A 87 4.45 -11.47 17.97
CA ILE A 87 3.31 -11.01 18.76
C ILE A 87 1.97 -11.31 18.07
N SER A 88 1.88 -11.09 16.76
CA SER A 88 0.66 -11.35 15.98
C SER A 88 0.33 -12.84 15.99
N ILE A 89 1.32 -13.71 15.81
CA ILE A 89 1.12 -15.17 15.89
C ILE A 89 0.68 -15.59 17.29
N LYS A 90 1.23 -15.00 18.36
CA LYS A 90 0.80 -15.30 19.73
C LYS A 90 -0.68 -14.97 19.95
N TYR A 91 -1.15 -13.80 19.49
CA TYR A 91 -2.58 -13.46 19.58
C TYR A 91 -3.47 -14.45 18.83
N ILE A 92 -3.05 -14.84 17.62
CA ILE A 92 -3.76 -15.83 16.80
C ILE A 92 -3.84 -17.18 17.54
N VAL A 93 -2.72 -17.66 18.11
CA VAL A 93 -2.66 -18.91 18.88
C VAL A 93 -3.58 -18.87 20.10
N GLU A 94 -3.55 -17.79 20.87
CA GLU A 94 -4.40 -17.62 22.05
C GLU A 94 -5.88 -17.64 21.67
N GLN A 95 -6.26 -16.96 20.58
CA GLN A 95 -7.62 -16.95 20.08
C GLN A 95 -8.08 -18.36 19.64
N MET A 96 -7.25 -19.10 18.89
CA MET A 96 -7.54 -20.48 18.48
C MET A 96 -7.77 -21.40 19.67
N LYS A 97 -6.91 -21.31 20.68
CA LYS A 97 -7.03 -22.11 21.91
C LYS A 97 -8.32 -21.78 22.64
N ALA A 98 -8.66 -20.50 22.80
CA ALA A 98 -9.88 -20.05 23.46
C ALA A 98 -11.15 -20.56 22.73
N GLU A 99 -11.17 -20.49 21.40
CA GLU A 99 -12.28 -20.98 20.58
C GLU A 99 -12.45 -22.49 20.70
N LYS A 100 -11.35 -23.25 20.69
CA LYS A 100 -11.38 -24.70 20.86
C LYS A 100 -11.83 -25.11 22.27
N SER A 101 -11.38 -24.40 23.31
CA SER A 101 -11.85 -24.58 24.69
C SER A 101 -13.34 -24.27 24.86
N ALA A 102 -13.89 -23.37 24.03
CA ALA A 102 -15.32 -23.09 23.97
C ALA A 102 -16.12 -24.11 23.13
N GLY A 103 -15.49 -25.20 22.67
CA GLY A 103 -16.13 -26.27 21.91
C GLY A 103 -16.42 -25.92 20.44
N GLN A 104 -15.76 -24.88 19.89
CA GLN A 104 -15.99 -24.44 18.52
C GLN A 104 -15.01 -25.13 17.57
N ASP A 105 -15.54 -25.92 16.64
CA ASP A 105 -14.77 -26.53 15.56
C ASP A 105 -14.67 -25.57 14.37
N ARG A 106 -13.45 -25.11 14.08
CA ARG A 106 -13.14 -24.07 13.09
C ARG A 106 -11.97 -24.49 12.22
N HIS A 107 -11.95 -23.98 10.99
CA HIS A 107 -10.83 -24.12 10.08
C HIS A 107 -10.05 -22.81 10.03
N TYR A 108 -8.74 -22.91 10.15
CA TYR A 108 -7.88 -21.76 10.29
C TYR A 108 -6.89 -21.66 9.15
N THR A 109 -6.83 -20.50 8.50
CA THR A 109 -5.84 -20.15 7.49
C THR A 109 -5.08 -18.92 7.93
N ILE A 110 -3.75 -19.01 8.02
CA ILE A 110 -2.87 -17.87 8.30
C ILE A 110 -2.17 -17.48 7.00
N VAL A 111 -2.44 -16.28 6.52
CA VAL A 111 -1.83 -15.67 5.35
C VAL A 111 -0.74 -14.71 5.81
N MET A 112 0.52 -15.09 5.62
CA MET A 112 1.66 -14.24 6.00
C MET A 112 2.02 -13.26 4.89
N VAL A 113 2.28 -12.01 5.27
CA VAL A 113 2.57 -10.90 4.35
C VAL A 113 3.93 -10.25 4.68
N PRO A 114 4.86 -10.10 3.72
CA PRO A 114 4.80 -10.60 2.35
C PRO A 114 5.33 -12.04 2.19
N ARG A 115 5.86 -12.63 3.26
CA ARG A 115 6.47 -13.97 3.26
C ARG A 115 6.25 -14.71 4.58
N SER A 116 6.33 -16.04 4.55
CA SER A 116 6.43 -16.85 5.77
C SER A 116 7.83 -16.73 6.39
N LEU A 117 7.89 -16.70 7.73
CA LEU A 117 9.13 -16.85 8.48
C LEU A 117 9.06 -18.13 9.32
N TYR A 118 10.14 -18.91 9.29
CA TYR A 118 10.23 -20.18 10.01
C TYR A 118 9.96 -20.06 11.52
N ILE A 119 10.32 -18.93 12.13
CA ILE A 119 10.05 -18.69 13.55
C ILE A 119 8.55 -18.70 13.86
N CYS A 120 7.70 -18.26 12.95
CA CYS A 120 6.24 -18.28 13.12
C CYS A 120 5.71 -19.72 13.12
N GLU A 121 6.22 -20.58 12.24
CA GLU A 121 5.91 -22.01 12.22
C GLU A 121 6.34 -22.68 13.53
N LYS A 122 7.54 -22.37 14.02
CA LYS A 122 8.03 -22.89 15.31
C LYS A 122 7.15 -22.49 16.49
N ILE A 123 6.64 -21.26 16.52
CA ILE A 123 5.72 -20.82 17.57
C ILE A 123 4.42 -21.62 17.53
N LEU A 124 3.88 -21.87 16.34
CA LEU A 124 2.68 -22.69 16.15
C LEU A 124 2.90 -24.14 16.59
N GLU A 125 4.06 -24.73 16.26
CA GLU A 125 4.46 -26.08 16.67
C GLU A 125 4.62 -26.19 18.20
N GLN A 126 5.38 -25.28 18.81
CA GLN A 126 5.61 -25.25 20.26
C GLN A 126 4.31 -25.07 21.05
N ASN A 127 3.31 -24.41 20.46
CA ASN A 127 2.00 -24.24 21.07
C ASN A 127 1.03 -25.41 20.82
N GLY A 128 1.43 -26.40 20.03
CA GLY A 128 0.63 -27.58 19.69
C GLY A 128 -0.52 -27.31 18.71
N VAL A 129 -0.49 -26.18 17.99
CA VAL A 129 -1.57 -25.75 17.09
C VAL A 129 -1.20 -25.78 15.61
N PHE A 130 0.05 -26.13 15.28
CA PHE A 130 0.53 -26.19 13.89
C PHE A 130 -0.35 -27.07 13.00
N GLY A 131 -0.79 -28.23 13.48
CA GLY A 131 -1.67 -29.13 12.74
C GLY A 131 -3.11 -28.62 12.56
N TRP A 132 -3.49 -27.49 13.17
CA TRP A 132 -4.83 -26.90 13.04
C TRP A 132 -4.90 -25.85 11.93
N VAL A 133 -3.76 -25.38 11.44
CA VAL A 133 -3.67 -24.21 10.57
C VAL A 133 -3.17 -24.58 9.17
N THR A 134 -3.77 -23.96 8.15
CA THR A 134 -3.20 -23.88 6.81
C THR A 134 -2.39 -22.59 6.73
N ILE A 135 -1.12 -22.67 6.32
CA ILE A 135 -0.26 -21.49 6.15
C ILE A 135 -0.17 -21.16 4.66
N GLU A 136 -0.54 -19.93 4.32
CA GLU A 136 -0.43 -19.36 2.99
C GLU A 136 0.46 -18.11 3.04
N THR A 137 0.96 -17.69 1.89
CA THR A 137 1.76 -16.46 1.75
C THR A 137 1.14 -15.59 0.67
N LEU A 138 1.02 -14.30 0.95
CA LEU A 138 0.60 -13.29 -0.04
C LEU A 138 1.80 -12.41 -0.36
N SER A 139 2.28 -12.46 -1.61
CA SER A 139 3.49 -11.75 -2.05
C SER A 139 3.24 -10.25 -2.29
N PHE A 140 2.86 -9.53 -1.24
CA PHE A 140 2.55 -8.09 -1.30
C PHE A 140 3.82 -7.26 -1.06
N ASN A 141 4.69 -7.19 -2.07
CA ASN A 141 5.98 -6.51 -1.96
C ASN A 141 5.94 -5.02 -2.29
N LEU A 142 5.15 -4.60 -3.28
CA LEU A 142 5.08 -3.22 -3.75
C LEU A 142 3.64 -2.77 -3.91
N LEU A 143 3.34 -1.63 -3.32
CA LEU A 143 2.07 -0.93 -3.42
C LEU A 143 2.27 0.36 -4.23
N PRO A 144 1.59 0.51 -5.39
CA PRO A 144 1.51 1.79 -6.08
C PRO A 144 0.58 2.74 -5.32
N ILE A 145 1.15 3.85 -4.84
CA ILE A 145 0.36 4.93 -4.22
C ILE A 145 0.11 6.09 -5.19
N ASP A 146 0.98 6.26 -6.19
CA ASP A 146 0.83 7.21 -7.30
C ASP A 146 1.46 6.66 -8.60
N LYS A 147 1.40 7.42 -9.69
CA LYS A 147 1.95 7.07 -11.03
C LYS A 147 3.46 6.84 -11.03
N ASP A 148 4.16 7.46 -10.09
CA ASP A 148 5.63 7.46 -9.97
C ASP A 148 6.11 7.06 -8.55
N ILE A 149 5.20 6.62 -7.67
CA ILE A 149 5.53 6.29 -6.29
C ILE A 149 5.07 4.88 -5.93
N LEU A 150 6.04 4.07 -5.51
CA LEU A 150 5.86 2.74 -4.98
C LEU A 150 6.34 2.69 -3.52
N THR A 151 5.68 1.87 -2.71
CA THR A 151 6.03 1.69 -1.30
C THR A 151 5.89 0.22 -0.89
N ILE A 152 6.72 -0.23 0.07
CA ILE A 152 6.63 -1.55 0.71
C ILE A 152 5.77 -1.46 2.00
N GLU A 153 5.51 -0.24 2.49
CA GLU A 153 4.75 0.05 3.71
C GLU A 153 5.28 -0.68 4.97
N LEU A 154 6.60 -0.79 5.11
CA LEU A 154 7.27 -1.34 6.30
C LEU A 154 7.71 -0.22 7.26
N ASP A 155 6.76 0.32 8.03
CA ASP A 155 6.98 1.38 9.02
C ASP A 155 8.07 1.08 10.06
N PHE A 156 8.27 -0.19 10.40
CA PHE A 156 9.31 -0.65 11.34
C PHE A 156 10.67 -0.98 10.69
N PHE A 157 10.82 -0.88 9.36
CA PHE A 157 12.07 -1.27 8.69
C PHE A 157 13.27 -0.49 9.21
N TYR A 158 13.10 0.83 9.39
CA TYR A 158 14.19 1.70 9.83
C TYR A 158 14.74 1.30 11.20
N SER A 159 13.88 1.13 12.20
CA SER A 159 14.31 0.70 13.54
C SER A 159 14.84 -0.73 13.55
N SER A 160 14.21 -1.64 12.81
CA SER A 160 14.66 -3.02 12.69
C SER A 160 16.10 -3.09 12.15
N TYR A 161 16.39 -2.42 11.04
CA TYR A 161 17.71 -2.50 10.41
C TYR A 161 18.76 -1.60 11.07
N PHE A 162 18.49 -0.29 11.18
CA PHE A 162 19.50 0.69 11.59
C PHE A 162 19.71 0.75 13.11
N LEU A 163 18.73 0.35 13.92
CA LEU A 163 18.84 0.35 15.38
C LEU A 163 19.07 -1.06 15.96
N HIS A 164 18.37 -2.08 15.46
CA HIS A 164 18.46 -3.45 15.99
C HIS A 164 19.37 -4.37 15.18
N HIS A 165 19.92 -3.89 14.05
CA HIS A 165 20.76 -4.69 13.15
C HIS A 165 20.07 -5.99 12.68
N ASP A 166 18.75 -5.96 12.58
CA ASP A 166 17.95 -7.06 12.06
C ASP A 166 17.84 -6.95 10.54
N GLU A 167 18.58 -7.82 9.86
CA GLU A 167 18.64 -7.87 8.40
C GLU A 167 17.49 -8.66 7.76
N THR A 168 16.57 -9.23 8.56
CA THR A 168 15.48 -10.10 8.09
C THR A 168 14.65 -9.48 6.97
N TRP A 169 14.49 -8.15 7.00
CA TRP A 169 13.65 -7.40 6.07
C TRP A 169 14.38 -6.91 4.81
N LEU A 170 15.71 -7.06 4.72
CA LEU A 170 16.44 -6.83 3.47
C LEU A 170 15.95 -7.76 2.36
N HIS A 171 15.58 -8.99 2.72
CA HIS A 171 14.95 -9.93 1.79
C HIS A 171 13.68 -9.35 1.18
N THR A 172 12.83 -8.68 1.96
CA THR A 172 11.59 -8.10 1.43
C THR A 172 11.89 -6.96 0.45
N ALA A 173 12.85 -6.09 0.76
CA ALA A 173 13.30 -5.06 -0.17
C ALA A 173 13.91 -5.66 -1.45
N ALA A 174 14.68 -6.74 -1.33
CA ALA A 174 15.23 -7.46 -2.46
C ALA A 174 14.13 -8.10 -3.32
N SER A 175 13.13 -8.75 -2.70
CA SER A 175 11.98 -9.32 -3.39
C SER A 175 11.14 -8.26 -4.11
N ALA A 176 11.04 -7.05 -3.58
CA ALA A 176 10.42 -5.93 -4.28
C ALA A 176 11.17 -5.56 -5.57
N LEU A 177 12.51 -5.51 -5.55
CA LEU A 177 13.33 -5.30 -6.76
C LEU A 177 13.21 -6.46 -7.75
N VAL A 178 13.08 -7.70 -7.26
CA VAL A 178 12.81 -8.87 -8.10
C VAL A 178 11.46 -8.71 -8.79
N ALA A 179 10.40 -8.33 -8.07
CA ALA A 179 9.07 -8.11 -8.62
C ALA A 179 9.06 -7.01 -9.71
N LEU A 180 9.81 -5.91 -9.51
CA LEU A 180 9.98 -4.90 -10.55
C LEU A 180 10.65 -5.45 -11.81
N GLN A 181 11.68 -6.28 -11.66
CA GLN A 181 12.41 -6.84 -12.80
C GLN A 181 11.64 -7.95 -13.52
N GLN A 182 10.77 -8.68 -12.82
CA GLN A 182 9.83 -9.63 -13.41
C GLN A 182 8.78 -8.93 -14.28
N GLU A 183 8.25 -7.80 -13.80
CA GLU A 183 7.19 -7.08 -14.51
C GLU A 183 7.74 -6.16 -15.62
N PHE A 184 8.88 -5.51 -15.39
CA PHE A 184 9.42 -4.44 -16.23
C PHE A 184 10.80 -4.73 -16.84
N GLY A 185 11.25 -5.98 -16.74
CA GLY A 185 12.50 -6.48 -17.30
C GLY A 185 13.74 -6.14 -16.45
N LYS A 186 14.85 -6.82 -16.76
CA LYS A 186 16.11 -6.66 -16.01
C LYS A 186 16.63 -5.22 -16.06
N ILE A 187 16.94 -4.66 -14.90
CA ILE A 187 17.50 -3.31 -14.78
C ILE A 187 19.01 -3.37 -15.06
N PRO A 188 19.53 -2.68 -16.08
CA PRO A 188 20.91 -2.86 -16.52
C PRO A 188 21.94 -2.10 -15.66
N ASN A 189 21.56 -0.97 -15.06
CA ASN A 189 22.50 -0.09 -14.37
C ASN A 189 22.11 0.07 -12.89
N PHE A 190 23.09 -0.11 -12.01
CA PHE A 190 22.90 -0.05 -10.56
C PHE A 190 23.91 0.87 -9.91
N TYR A 191 23.41 1.71 -9.00
CA TYR A 191 24.21 2.56 -8.13
C TYR A 191 23.69 2.40 -6.70
N ALA A 192 24.61 2.35 -5.72
CA ALA A 192 24.23 2.32 -4.31
C ALA A 192 25.15 3.17 -3.45
N ILE A 193 24.55 3.74 -2.42
CA ILE A 193 25.25 4.35 -1.30
C ILE A 193 24.66 3.79 0.01
N GLY A 194 25.51 3.18 0.82
CA GLY A 194 25.13 2.46 2.03
C GLY A 194 25.17 0.93 1.92
N GLN A 195 25.28 0.26 3.07
CA GLN A 195 25.44 -1.18 3.19
C GLN A 195 24.13 -1.94 2.95
N ALA A 196 23.00 -1.40 3.40
CA ALA A 196 21.68 -2.00 3.19
C ALA A 196 21.35 -2.00 1.69
N ALA A 197 21.60 -0.89 1.00
CA ALA A 197 21.44 -0.70 -0.43
C ALA A 197 22.25 -1.73 -1.23
N LYS A 198 23.54 -1.89 -0.91
CA LYS A 198 24.41 -2.87 -1.56
C LYS A 198 23.93 -4.30 -1.32
N SER A 199 23.61 -4.65 -0.08
CA SER A 199 23.18 -5.99 0.31
C SER A 199 21.84 -6.36 -0.32
N THR A 200 20.89 -5.41 -0.36
CA THR A 200 19.58 -5.56 -1.00
C THR A 200 19.71 -5.86 -2.49
N TRP A 201 20.61 -5.16 -3.20
CA TRP A 201 20.85 -5.42 -4.62
C TRP A 201 21.51 -6.78 -4.86
N GLN A 202 22.55 -7.14 -4.09
CA GLN A 202 23.21 -8.44 -4.23
C GLN A 202 22.24 -9.60 -3.97
N LEU A 203 21.39 -9.46 -2.95
CA LEU A 203 20.34 -10.42 -2.65
C LEU A 203 19.30 -10.50 -3.76
N SER A 204 18.90 -9.37 -4.37
CA SER A 204 17.92 -9.40 -5.48
C SER A 204 18.47 -10.10 -6.72
N GLN A 205 19.76 -9.95 -7.03
CA GLN A 205 20.40 -10.70 -8.12
C GLN A 205 20.44 -12.20 -7.81
N THR A 206 20.83 -12.58 -6.58
CA THR A 206 20.84 -13.99 -6.15
C THR A 206 19.45 -14.61 -6.24
N LEU A 207 18.40 -13.87 -5.84
CA LEU A 207 17.01 -14.32 -5.94
C LEU A 207 16.53 -14.46 -7.39
N LEU A 208 17.01 -13.63 -8.31
CA LEU A 208 16.72 -13.78 -9.75
C LEU A 208 17.42 -15.00 -10.34
N ASP A 209 18.69 -15.22 -9.99
CA ASP A 209 19.47 -16.35 -10.50
C ASP A 209 18.89 -17.71 -10.04
N CYS A 210 18.31 -17.75 -8.85
CA CYS A 210 17.57 -18.92 -8.32
C CYS A 210 16.08 -18.92 -8.69
N GLY A 211 15.61 -17.87 -9.35
CA GLY A 211 14.20 -17.53 -9.50
C GLY A 211 13.67 -17.71 -10.93
N PRO A 212 12.60 -17.00 -11.28
CA PRO A 212 12.00 -17.11 -12.60
C PRO A 212 12.90 -16.49 -13.67
N ASP A 213 12.95 -17.15 -14.83
CA ASP A 213 13.62 -16.63 -16.00
C ASP A 213 12.85 -15.42 -16.55
N ILE A 214 13.48 -14.25 -16.45
CA ILE A 214 12.94 -12.98 -16.97
C ILE A 214 13.50 -12.64 -18.36
N THR A 215 14.16 -13.59 -19.03
CA THR A 215 14.61 -13.40 -20.41
C THR A 215 13.42 -13.16 -21.33
N GLY A 216 13.51 -12.10 -22.15
CA GLY A 216 12.44 -11.70 -23.07
C GLY A 216 11.45 -10.66 -22.51
N VAL A 217 11.46 -10.38 -21.20
CA VAL A 217 10.67 -9.24 -20.67
C VAL A 217 11.30 -7.92 -21.14
N PRO A 218 10.53 -7.03 -21.81
CA PRO A 218 11.05 -5.75 -22.28
C PRO A 218 11.56 -4.88 -21.14
N LYS A 219 12.79 -4.37 -21.26
CA LYS A 219 13.40 -3.49 -20.28
C LYS A 219 12.76 -2.10 -20.35
N GLN A 220 11.99 -1.72 -19.34
CA GLN A 220 11.39 -0.40 -19.24
C GLN A 220 12.13 0.52 -18.26
N ILE A 221 12.90 -0.06 -17.34
CA ILE A 221 13.66 0.65 -16.30
C ILE A 221 15.15 0.58 -16.62
N GLY A 222 15.78 1.74 -16.87
CA GLY A 222 17.19 1.80 -17.27
C GLY A 222 18.18 1.83 -16.10
N HIS A 223 17.79 2.39 -14.95
CA HIS A 223 18.68 2.61 -13.82
C HIS A 223 17.95 2.38 -12.51
N VAL A 224 18.68 1.88 -11.51
CA VAL A 224 18.24 1.88 -10.11
C VAL A 224 19.33 2.48 -9.24
N ILE A 225 18.93 3.42 -8.39
CA ILE A 225 19.79 4.09 -7.42
C ILE A 225 19.22 3.75 -6.04
N LEU A 226 19.99 3.05 -5.23
CA LEU A 226 19.62 2.67 -3.87
C LEU A 226 20.40 3.52 -2.87
N ILE A 227 19.71 4.09 -1.90
CA ILE A 227 20.27 5.02 -0.93
C ILE A 227 19.82 4.58 0.46
N ASP A 228 20.77 4.30 1.34
CA ASP A 228 20.45 4.06 2.75
C ASP A 228 20.03 5.37 3.43
N ARG A 229 19.04 5.29 4.32
CA ARG A 229 18.50 6.47 4.99
C ARG A 229 19.53 7.13 5.91
N ASP A 230 20.44 6.37 6.51
CA ASP A 230 21.47 6.85 7.43
C ASP A 230 22.60 7.64 6.76
N VAL A 231 22.67 7.65 5.43
CA VAL A 231 23.54 8.53 4.64
C VAL A 231 23.14 10.00 4.80
N ASP A 232 21.88 10.28 5.07
CA ASP A 232 21.36 11.62 5.33
C ASP A 232 20.23 11.56 6.37
N LEU A 233 20.59 11.73 7.63
CA LEU A 233 19.63 11.82 8.74
C LEU A 233 19.07 13.23 8.93
N VAL A 234 19.67 14.25 8.30
CA VAL A 234 19.28 15.65 8.53
C VAL A 234 17.96 15.95 7.84
N SER A 235 17.80 15.55 6.57
CA SER A 235 16.58 15.82 5.80
C SER A 235 15.28 15.38 6.47
N PRO A 236 15.13 14.13 6.99
CA PRO A 236 13.89 13.71 7.65
C PRO A 236 13.66 14.37 9.03
N LEU A 237 14.65 15.05 9.61
CA LEU A 237 14.50 15.78 10.87
C LEU A 237 14.08 17.25 10.66
N CYS A 238 14.21 17.76 9.44
CA CYS A 238 13.75 19.10 9.09
C CYS A 238 12.24 19.12 8.86
N SER A 239 11.57 20.18 9.33
CA SER A 239 10.17 20.42 8.98
C SER A 239 10.02 20.59 7.47
N GLN A 240 9.03 19.93 6.90
CA GLN A 240 8.78 19.97 5.47
C GLN A 240 8.12 21.30 5.09
N VAL A 241 8.48 21.87 3.93
CA VAL A 241 7.98 23.20 3.49
C VAL A 241 7.17 23.17 2.20
N THR A 242 7.00 21.98 1.62
CA THR A 242 6.06 21.74 0.51
C THR A 242 4.63 21.55 1.03
N TYR A 243 3.62 21.76 0.19
CA TYR A 243 2.23 21.57 0.60
C TYR A 243 1.92 20.14 1.07
N GLU A 244 2.32 19.12 0.30
CA GLU A 244 2.12 17.71 0.70
C GLU A 244 2.94 17.35 1.93
N GLY A 245 4.20 17.80 2.01
CA GLY A 245 5.02 17.60 3.20
C GLY A 245 4.43 18.21 4.48
N LEU A 246 3.83 19.39 4.42
CA LEU A 246 3.13 19.96 5.58
C LEU A 246 1.83 19.22 5.91
N LEU A 247 1.12 18.67 4.92
CA LEU A 247 -0.02 17.79 5.20
C LEU A 247 0.42 16.55 5.96
N ASP A 248 1.58 15.98 5.61
CA ASP A 248 2.17 14.84 6.31
C ASP A 248 2.62 15.21 7.73
N ASP A 249 3.35 16.31 7.90
CA ASP A 249 3.84 16.77 9.22
C ASP A 249 2.68 17.06 10.20
N ILE A 250 1.53 17.56 9.72
CA ILE A 250 0.39 17.97 10.57
C ILE A 250 -0.62 16.83 10.77
N PHE A 251 -0.99 16.13 9.69
CA PHE A 251 -2.10 15.17 9.71
C PHE A 251 -1.65 13.71 9.57
N GLY A 252 -0.45 13.48 9.07
CA GLY A 252 0.06 12.16 8.72
C GLY A 252 -0.61 11.58 7.47
N ILE A 253 0.21 11.26 6.47
CA ILE A 253 -0.21 10.56 5.27
C ILE A 253 0.14 9.08 5.45
N GLN A 254 -0.83 8.19 5.21
CA GLN A 254 -0.59 6.75 5.27
C GLN A 254 -1.16 6.07 4.03
N CYS A 255 -0.30 5.33 3.32
CA CYS A 255 -0.61 4.70 2.03
C CYS A 255 -1.26 5.67 1.01
N GLY A 256 -0.78 6.92 0.96
CA GLY A 256 -1.31 7.96 0.06
C GLY A 256 -2.70 8.48 0.45
N VAL A 257 -3.12 8.33 1.71
CA VAL A 257 -4.41 8.82 2.21
C VAL A 257 -4.19 9.64 3.48
N VAL A 258 -4.79 10.83 3.52
CA VAL A 258 -4.88 11.67 4.72
C VAL A 258 -6.28 11.56 5.34
N GLN A 259 -6.35 11.67 6.67
CA GLN A 259 -7.61 11.64 7.41
C GLN A 259 -7.83 12.97 8.12
N PHE A 260 -8.92 13.64 7.79
CA PHE A 260 -9.32 14.90 8.41
C PHE A 260 -10.41 14.67 9.44
N ASP A 261 -10.21 15.23 10.63
CA ASP A 261 -11.18 15.21 11.70
C ASP A 261 -12.09 16.46 11.68
N LYS A 262 -12.95 16.57 12.70
CA LYS A 262 -13.90 17.68 12.85
C LYS A 262 -13.25 19.05 12.86
N SER A 263 -12.00 19.18 13.31
CA SER A 263 -11.31 20.48 13.36
C SER A 263 -11.12 21.08 11.98
N VAL A 264 -11.00 20.24 10.95
CA VAL A 264 -10.84 20.64 9.55
C VAL A 264 -12.17 20.59 8.80
N THR A 265 -12.95 19.51 8.98
CA THR A 265 -14.16 19.27 8.17
C THR A 265 -15.40 19.98 8.70
N GLY A 266 -15.41 20.37 9.99
CA GLY A 266 -16.60 20.87 10.69
C GLY A 266 -17.68 19.81 10.95
N ALA A 267 -17.50 18.57 10.49
CA ALA A 267 -18.44 17.46 10.65
C ALA A 267 -17.88 16.40 11.62
N ASP A 268 -18.75 15.69 12.32
CA ASP A 268 -18.34 14.60 13.23
C ASP A 268 -17.75 13.37 12.50
N ASN A 269 -17.87 13.32 11.18
CA ASN A 269 -17.34 12.22 10.37
C ASN A 269 -15.90 12.49 9.94
N VAL A 270 -15.04 11.48 10.13
CA VAL A 270 -13.67 11.48 9.59
C VAL A 270 -13.72 11.42 8.06
N MET A 271 -13.20 12.45 7.41
CA MET A 271 -13.08 12.50 5.96
C MET A 271 -11.75 11.88 5.55
N LYS A 272 -11.79 10.87 4.66
CA LYS A 272 -10.60 10.27 4.07
C LYS A 272 -10.40 10.85 2.68
N VAL A 273 -9.23 11.43 2.43
CA VAL A 273 -8.90 12.03 1.14
C VAL A 273 -7.69 11.31 0.55
N PRO A 274 -7.83 10.64 -0.61
CA PRO A 274 -6.68 10.11 -1.34
C PRO A 274 -5.86 11.27 -1.91
N LEU A 275 -4.55 11.23 -1.72
CA LEU A 275 -3.60 12.22 -2.20
C LEU A 275 -2.76 11.57 -3.30
N ASN A 276 -3.07 11.89 -4.55
CA ASN A 276 -2.34 11.36 -5.71
C ASN A 276 -2.51 12.28 -6.93
N SER A 277 -1.83 11.93 -8.02
CA SER A 277 -1.87 12.71 -9.27
C SER A 277 -3.13 12.54 -10.13
N ASP A 278 -4.18 11.85 -9.64
CA ASP A 278 -5.47 11.80 -10.34
C ASP A 278 -6.28 13.08 -10.10
N ASP A 279 -6.08 13.74 -8.95
CA ASP A 279 -6.52 15.12 -8.74
C ASP A 279 -5.51 16.09 -9.37
N TRP A 280 -5.89 16.65 -10.51
CA TRP A 280 -5.08 17.62 -11.25
C TRP A 280 -4.72 18.87 -10.43
N LEU A 281 -5.61 19.30 -9.50
CA LEU A 281 -5.36 20.47 -8.65
C LEU A 281 -4.28 20.12 -7.64
N PHE A 282 -4.41 18.97 -6.98
CA PHE A 282 -3.41 18.48 -6.03
C PHE A 282 -2.05 18.27 -6.71
N GLN A 283 -2.02 17.64 -7.90
CA GLN A 283 -0.80 17.45 -8.69
C GLN A 283 -0.04 18.77 -8.93
N GLU A 284 -0.77 19.86 -9.18
CA GLU A 284 -0.16 21.17 -9.44
C GLU A 284 0.43 21.81 -8.18
N VAL A 285 -0.15 21.59 -7.00
CA VAL A 285 0.24 22.31 -5.77
C VAL A 285 1.10 21.49 -4.81
N ARG A 286 1.05 20.15 -4.86
CA ARG A 286 1.63 19.26 -3.84
C ARG A 286 3.12 19.49 -3.59
N ASN A 287 3.89 19.72 -4.64
CA ASN A 287 5.34 19.91 -4.61
C ASN A 287 5.76 21.38 -4.45
N LYS A 288 4.81 22.32 -4.39
CA LYS A 288 5.12 23.75 -4.26
C LYS A 288 5.36 24.13 -2.81
N HIS A 289 6.18 25.16 -2.60
CA HIS A 289 6.38 25.73 -1.28
C HIS A 289 5.04 26.24 -0.71
N PHE A 290 4.73 25.91 0.53
CA PHE A 290 3.40 26.15 1.10
C PHE A 290 2.93 27.61 1.03
N SER A 291 3.86 28.56 1.19
CA SER A 291 3.55 29.99 1.14
C SER A 291 2.97 30.47 -0.20
N THR A 292 3.22 29.75 -1.30
CA THR A 292 2.69 30.11 -2.62
C THR A 292 1.34 29.47 -2.91
N VAL A 293 1.02 28.34 -2.29
CA VAL A 293 -0.16 27.53 -2.60
C VAL A 293 -1.46 28.30 -2.35
N PHE A 294 -1.57 29.03 -1.24
CA PHE A 294 -2.79 29.80 -0.94
C PHE A 294 -3.12 30.84 -2.02
N LYS A 295 -2.09 31.52 -2.56
CA LYS A 295 -2.25 32.51 -3.62
C LYS A 295 -2.75 31.87 -4.92
N GLU A 296 -2.24 30.70 -5.26
CA GLU A 296 -2.66 29.95 -6.45
C GLU A 296 -4.08 29.39 -6.32
N LEU A 297 -4.40 28.79 -5.18
CA LEU A 297 -5.76 28.31 -4.89
C LEU A 297 -6.77 29.47 -4.95
N SER A 298 -6.41 30.63 -4.40
CA SER A 298 -7.24 31.85 -4.47
C SER A 298 -7.43 32.35 -5.90
N ALA A 299 -6.38 32.30 -6.74
CA ALA A 299 -6.48 32.68 -8.14
C ALA A 299 -7.40 31.72 -8.92
N LYS A 300 -7.21 30.40 -8.75
CA LYS A 300 -8.06 29.38 -9.36
C LYS A 300 -9.52 29.48 -8.90
N ALA A 301 -9.76 29.76 -7.62
CA ALA A 301 -11.11 29.97 -7.09
C ALA A 301 -11.79 31.19 -7.75
N LYS A 302 -11.06 32.30 -7.93
CA LYS A 302 -11.58 33.48 -8.64
C LYS A 302 -11.88 33.20 -10.11
N ASP A 303 -11.03 32.43 -10.79
CA ASP A 303 -11.26 32.06 -12.20
C ASP A 303 -12.43 31.08 -12.35
N LEU A 304 -12.61 30.17 -11.39
CA LEU A 304 -13.79 29.32 -11.29
C LEU A 304 -15.05 30.16 -11.07
N GLN A 305 -15.01 31.16 -10.18
CA GLN A 305 -16.14 32.06 -9.93
C GLN A 305 -16.51 32.87 -11.18
N LYS A 306 -15.54 33.49 -11.86
CA LYS A 306 -15.78 34.20 -13.13
C LYS A 306 -16.38 33.30 -14.20
N SER A 307 -16.01 32.03 -14.21
CA SER A 307 -16.57 31.03 -15.13
C SER A 307 -18.00 30.64 -14.75
N TYR A 308 -18.35 30.69 -13.47
CA TYR A 308 -19.73 30.54 -13.00
C TYR A 308 -20.58 31.77 -13.32
N ASP A 309 -20.06 32.99 -13.16
CA ASP A 309 -20.85 34.21 -13.42
C ASP A 309 -21.20 34.33 -14.91
N LYS A 310 -20.33 33.84 -15.81
CA LYS A 310 -20.62 33.72 -17.25
C LYS A 310 -21.71 32.70 -17.58
N LYS A 311 -22.05 31.79 -16.66
CA LYS A 311 -23.05 30.73 -16.85
C LYS A 311 -24.45 31.30 -17.09
N ASP A 312 -24.76 32.42 -16.43
CA ASP A 312 -26.07 33.08 -16.52
C ASP A 312 -26.28 33.78 -17.87
N GLU A 313 -25.22 33.93 -18.67
CA GLU A 313 -25.24 34.52 -20.02
C GLU A 313 -25.17 33.46 -21.16
N MET A 314 -25.09 32.16 -20.84
CA MET A 314 -24.90 31.10 -21.84
C MET A 314 -26.22 30.55 -22.40
N SER A 315 -26.21 30.23 -23.70
CA SER A 315 -27.31 29.48 -24.33
C SER A 315 -27.39 28.03 -23.83
N VAL A 316 -28.56 27.40 -24.00
CA VAL A 316 -28.83 26.01 -23.57
C VAL A 316 -27.86 24.98 -24.18
N ALA A 317 -27.38 25.20 -25.42
CA ALA A 317 -26.39 24.34 -26.06
C ALA A 317 -25.00 24.48 -25.41
N GLN A 318 -24.58 25.71 -25.15
CA GLN A 318 -23.33 26.01 -24.45
C GLN A 318 -23.36 25.55 -22.99
N MET A 319 -24.54 25.54 -22.35
CA MET A 319 -24.75 24.97 -21.03
C MET A 319 -24.49 23.46 -21.00
N LYS A 320 -24.95 22.71 -22.01
CA LYS A 320 -24.70 21.26 -22.11
C LYS A 320 -23.21 20.94 -22.24
N ASP A 321 -22.49 21.67 -23.09
CA ASP A 321 -21.04 21.50 -23.25
C ASP A 321 -20.26 21.90 -21.99
N PHE A 322 -20.69 22.96 -21.31
CA PHE A 322 -20.12 23.40 -20.04
C PHE A 322 -20.28 22.34 -18.95
N VAL A 323 -21.48 21.75 -18.82
CA VAL A 323 -21.77 20.67 -17.85
C VAL A 323 -21.04 19.37 -18.18
N ALA A 324 -20.89 19.03 -19.47
CA ALA A 324 -20.16 17.85 -19.91
C ALA A 324 -18.65 17.95 -19.61
N LYS A 325 -18.02 19.09 -19.95
CA LYS A 325 -16.61 19.37 -19.60
C LYS A 325 -16.39 19.37 -18.09
N ARG A 326 -17.34 19.89 -17.30
CA ARG A 326 -17.23 19.91 -15.84
C ARG A 326 -17.46 18.58 -15.17
N SER A 327 -18.34 17.75 -15.71
CA SER A 327 -18.54 16.40 -15.20
C SER A 327 -17.25 15.57 -15.29
N GLN A 328 -16.34 15.88 -16.24
CA GLN A 328 -15.00 15.29 -16.29
C GLN A 328 -14.06 15.84 -15.21
N VAL A 329 -14.14 17.14 -14.89
CA VAL A 329 -13.37 17.77 -13.80
C VAL A 329 -13.85 17.32 -12.40
N ILE A 330 -15.14 17.06 -12.24
CA ILE A 330 -15.75 16.61 -10.97
C ILE A 330 -15.66 15.08 -10.80
N LYS A 331 -15.71 14.29 -11.89
CA LYS A 331 -15.52 12.83 -11.82
C LYS A 331 -14.07 12.39 -11.58
N GLY A 332 -13.09 13.30 -11.60
CA GLY A 332 -11.76 13.06 -11.02
C GLY A 332 -11.77 13.03 -9.48
N ASN A 333 -12.90 13.38 -8.84
CA ASN A 333 -13.07 13.46 -7.38
C ASN A 333 -14.05 12.40 -6.84
N SER A 334 -14.20 11.22 -7.47
CA SER A 334 -15.10 10.15 -7.00
C SER A 334 -14.40 8.80 -6.95
#